data_AF-A0A3N9XPV6-F1
#
_entry.id   AF-A0A3N9XPV6-F1
#
_cell.length_a   1.000
_cell.length_b   1.000
_cell.length_c   1.000
_cell.angle_alpha   90.00
_cell.angle_beta   90.00
_cell.angle_gamma   90.00
#
_symmetry.space_group_name_H-M   'P 1'
#
loop_
_entity.id
_entity.type
_entity.pdbx_description
1 polymer ?
#
loop_
_entity_poly.entity_id
_entity_poly.type
_entity_poly.pdbx_seq_one_letter_code
_entity_poly.pdbx_strand_id
1 'polypeptide(L)'
;MHCTKCGAELAHPGQGHACRSSTPPPALRTAGWNVATWFVVGFAILLALAAMAAAVLGSTPSGRARPLPPSGAGAAIGFVLANLILIAAFIGLAVSGLIWGRGTRQLAEAHGSSGRSYSRHWGIRVFSSCVVFSTVMAWLASDRTAPAVLFGQAGLRTLGAAALIGGVLHSRARVLRLIAHVDRVVAGHDPAWPLSPTPTSDDWNAGQWDPDVLRDIEARRNRHRT
;
A
#
# COMPACT_ATOMS: atom_id res chain seq x y z
N MET A 1 -4.67 36.46 -5.39
CA MET A 1 -3.80 36.09 -4.23
C MET A 1 -3.38 34.64 -4.40
N HIS A 2 -2.25 34.15 -3.88
CA HIS A 2 -1.79 32.77 -4.15
C HIS A 2 -1.67 31.91 -2.88
N CYS A 3 -1.97 30.59 -2.94
CA CYS A 3 -1.66 29.65 -1.85
C CYS A 3 -0.15 29.66 -1.62
N THR A 4 0.31 29.99 -0.42
CA THR A 4 1.74 29.98 -0.06
C THR A 4 2.39 28.59 -0.15
N LYS A 5 1.58 27.53 -0.23
CA LYS A 5 2.02 26.13 -0.36
C LYS A 5 2.03 25.56 -1.78
N CYS A 6 1.13 25.98 -2.66
CA CYS A 6 1.04 25.43 -4.03
C CYS A 6 1.03 26.47 -5.16
N GLY A 7 0.99 27.75 -4.85
CA GLY A 7 0.91 28.83 -5.85
C GLY A 7 -0.46 29.00 -6.50
N ALA A 8 -1.46 28.16 -6.19
CA ALA A 8 -2.80 28.27 -6.77
C ALA A 8 -3.42 29.63 -6.47
N GLU A 9 -4.04 30.22 -7.49
CA GLU A 9 -4.72 31.51 -7.38
C GLU A 9 -6.01 31.36 -6.57
N LEU A 10 -6.19 32.24 -5.60
CA LEU A 10 -7.30 32.30 -4.65
C LEU A 10 -8.09 33.58 -4.92
N ALA A 11 -9.41 33.43 -5.04
CA ALA A 11 -10.33 34.53 -5.31
C ALA A 11 -10.52 35.41 -4.06
N HIS A 12 -10.48 34.82 -2.86
CA HIS A 12 -10.63 35.56 -1.60
C HIS A 12 -9.92 34.84 -0.42
N PRO A 13 -9.49 35.60 0.61
CA PRO A 13 -8.85 35.03 1.79
C PRO A 13 -9.78 34.04 2.52
N GLY A 14 -9.26 32.88 2.90
CA GLY A 14 -10.03 31.82 3.59
C GLY A 14 -10.78 30.85 2.66
N GLN A 15 -10.65 30.96 1.33
CA GLN A 15 -11.21 29.98 0.39
C GLN A 15 -10.63 28.59 0.67
N GLY A 16 -11.48 27.66 1.12
CA GLY A 16 -11.14 26.26 1.27
C GLY A 16 -10.81 25.68 -0.11
N HIS A 17 -9.53 25.42 -0.36
CA HIS A 17 -9.06 24.72 -1.55
C HIS A 17 -8.16 23.57 -1.11
N ALA A 18 -8.18 22.47 -1.87
CA ALA A 18 -7.25 21.37 -1.63
C ALA A 18 -5.86 21.77 -2.12
N CYS A 19 -5.07 22.44 -1.28
CA CYS A 19 -3.72 22.88 -1.62
C CYS A 19 -2.85 21.61 -1.86
N ARG A 20 -2.60 21.26 -3.13
CA ARG A 20 -1.70 20.18 -3.57
C ARG A 20 -0.34 20.81 -3.85
N SER A 21 0.72 20.48 -3.11
CA SER A 21 2.05 21.03 -3.42
C SER A 21 2.48 20.62 -4.83
N SER A 22 2.90 21.59 -5.62
CA SER A 22 3.41 21.42 -6.99
C SER A 22 4.85 20.90 -7.03
N THR A 23 5.54 20.87 -5.88
CA THR A 23 6.90 20.38 -5.77
C THR A 23 6.91 18.87 -5.54
N PRO A 24 7.47 18.05 -6.46
CA PRO A 24 7.60 16.62 -6.25
C PRO A 24 8.45 16.34 -5.01
N PRO A 25 8.14 15.33 -4.19
CA PRO A 25 8.96 14.99 -3.05
C PRO A 25 10.37 14.58 -3.51
N PRO A 26 11.40 14.80 -2.68
CA PRO A 26 12.78 14.49 -3.05
C PRO A 26 12.91 13.01 -3.42
N ALA A 27 13.62 12.71 -4.53
CA ALA A 27 13.79 11.37 -5.08
C ALA A 27 14.33 10.33 -4.06
N LEU A 28 15.12 10.80 -3.08
CA LEU A 28 15.61 9.97 -1.98
C LEU A 28 14.46 9.39 -1.13
N ARG A 29 13.37 10.15 -0.95
CA ARG A 29 12.20 9.76 -0.14
C ARG A 29 11.34 8.69 -0.85
N THR A 30 11.21 8.76 -2.17
CA THR A 30 10.50 7.73 -2.97
C THR A 30 11.32 6.44 -3.07
N ALA A 31 12.64 6.53 -3.22
CA ALA A 31 13.54 5.38 -3.20
C ALA A 31 13.47 4.62 -1.86
N GLY A 32 13.60 5.34 -0.73
CA GLY A 32 13.48 4.74 0.60
C GLY A 32 12.13 4.07 0.87
N TRP A 33 11.04 4.65 0.38
CA TRP A 33 9.70 4.05 0.48
C TRP A 33 9.54 2.78 -0.37
N ASN A 34 10.10 2.75 -1.58
CA ASN A 34 10.11 1.54 -2.42
C ASN A 34 10.89 0.41 -1.74
N VAL A 35 12.08 0.71 -1.18
CA VAL A 35 12.88 -0.25 -0.43
C VAL A 35 12.11 -0.77 0.78
N ALA A 36 11.48 0.11 1.56
CA ALA A 36 10.64 -0.28 2.70
C ALA A 36 9.47 -1.19 2.29
N THR A 37 8.85 -0.96 1.12
CA THR A 37 7.79 -1.83 0.59
C THR A 37 8.31 -3.26 0.41
N TRP A 38 9.47 -3.43 -0.22
CA TRP A 38 10.04 -4.75 -0.46
C TRP A 38 10.54 -5.43 0.81
N PHE A 39 11.01 -4.66 1.81
CA PHE A 39 11.30 -5.23 3.13
C PHE A 39 10.05 -5.79 3.80
N VAL A 40 8.92 -5.07 3.76
CA VAL A 40 7.66 -5.59 4.33
C VAL A 40 7.24 -6.88 3.62
N VAL A 41 7.31 -6.91 2.28
CA VAL A 41 7.00 -8.12 1.49
C VAL A 41 7.97 -9.26 1.83
N GLY A 42 9.27 -9.00 1.88
CA GLY A 42 10.30 -9.99 2.20
C GLY A 42 10.11 -10.58 3.60
N PHE A 43 9.88 -9.75 4.62
CA PHE A 43 9.62 -10.23 5.98
C PHE A 43 8.29 -10.98 6.09
N ALA A 44 7.25 -10.60 5.33
CA ALA A 44 6.00 -11.34 5.29
C ALA A 44 6.17 -12.74 4.67
N ILE A 45 6.95 -12.85 3.59
CA ILE A 45 7.30 -14.14 2.97
C ILE A 45 8.14 -14.98 3.95
N LEU A 46 9.16 -14.39 4.58
CA LEU A 46 10.00 -15.08 5.56
C LEU A 46 9.17 -15.60 6.73
N LEU A 47 8.21 -14.80 7.22
CA LEU A 47 7.28 -15.21 8.27
C LEU A 47 6.46 -16.44 7.86
N ALA A 48 5.92 -16.45 6.64
CA ALA A 48 5.14 -17.59 6.13
C ALA A 48 5.99 -18.85 6.01
N LEU A 49 7.19 -18.74 5.41
CA LEU A 49 8.11 -19.86 5.23
C LEU A 49 8.57 -20.43 6.59
N ALA A 50 8.97 -19.55 7.52
CA ALA A 50 9.40 -19.97 8.85
C ALA A 50 8.26 -20.61 9.65
N ALA A 51 7.01 -20.12 9.49
CA ALA A 51 5.84 -20.72 10.13
C ALA A 51 5.58 -22.15 9.60
N MET A 52 5.67 -22.34 8.28
CA MET A 52 5.53 -23.66 7.66
C MET A 52 6.66 -24.59 8.07
N ALA A 53 7.91 -24.12 8.08
CA ALA A 53 9.06 -24.90 8.54
C ALA A 53 8.91 -25.33 10.01
N ALA A 54 8.49 -24.42 10.89
CA ALA A 54 8.23 -24.73 12.29
C ALA A 54 7.11 -25.78 12.45
N ALA A 55 6.04 -25.71 11.65
CA ALA A 55 4.97 -26.70 11.68
C ALA A 55 5.43 -28.08 11.23
N VAL A 56 6.19 -28.16 10.12
CA VAL A 56 6.74 -29.42 9.60
C VAL A 56 7.69 -30.04 10.62
N LEU A 57 8.65 -29.27 11.13
CA LEU A 57 9.64 -29.77 12.09
C LEU A 57 9.00 -30.15 13.43
N GLY A 58 8.05 -29.34 13.91
CA GLY A 58 7.32 -29.62 15.14
C GLY A 58 6.34 -30.79 15.04
N SER A 59 5.93 -31.17 13.83
CA SER A 59 5.07 -32.34 13.57
C SER A 59 5.85 -33.66 13.48
N THR A 60 7.19 -33.62 13.49
CA THR A 60 7.99 -34.85 13.48
C THR A 60 7.97 -35.50 14.88
N PRO A 61 7.49 -36.75 15.02
CA PRO A 61 7.35 -37.40 16.32
C PRO A 61 8.73 -37.71 16.91
N SER A 62 9.19 -36.82 17.78
CA SER A 62 10.37 -37.02 18.61
C SER A 62 10.00 -37.88 19.83
N GLY A 63 9.73 -39.17 19.62
CA GLY A 63 9.70 -40.15 20.71
C GLY A 63 8.38 -40.88 20.94
N ARG A 64 8.28 -42.09 20.36
CA ARG A 64 7.92 -43.29 21.12
C ARG A 64 8.94 -44.39 20.77
N ALA A 65 9.84 -44.68 21.71
CA ALA A 65 10.61 -45.93 21.83
C ALA A 65 11.76 -46.26 20.84
N ARG A 66 12.70 -45.35 20.54
CA ARG A 66 14.01 -45.79 19.97
C ARG A 66 15.16 -44.87 20.37
N PRO A 67 16.38 -45.41 20.64
CA PRO A 67 17.56 -44.58 20.85
C PRO A 67 17.73 -43.68 19.62
N LEU A 68 17.84 -42.37 19.85
CA LEU A 68 17.94 -41.37 18.79
C LEU A 68 19.10 -41.72 17.84
N PRO A 69 18.84 -41.96 16.54
CA PRO A 69 19.89 -41.81 15.55
C PRO A 69 20.31 -40.33 15.48
N PRO A 70 21.54 -40.02 15.00
CA PRO A 70 22.06 -38.64 14.93
C PRO A 70 21.20 -37.65 14.13
N SER A 71 20.20 -38.13 13.39
CA SER A 71 19.20 -37.33 12.66
C SER A 71 18.18 -36.60 13.54
N GLY A 72 17.97 -37.00 14.80
CA GLY A 72 17.00 -36.37 15.71
C GLY A 72 17.43 -35.00 16.26
N ALA A 73 18.74 -34.78 16.43
CA ALA A 73 19.28 -33.50 16.89
C ALA A 73 19.07 -32.38 15.85
N GLY A 74 19.15 -32.71 14.56
CA GLY A 74 18.95 -31.75 13.47
C GLY A 74 17.54 -31.18 13.42
N ALA A 75 16.51 -32.00 13.68
CA ALA A 75 15.11 -31.56 13.69
C ALA A 75 14.83 -30.60 14.85
N ALA A 76 15.36 -30.88 16.05
CA ALA A 76 15.23 -30.01 17.22
C ALA A 76 15.95 -28.66 17.01
N ILE A 77 17.19 -28.67 16.51
CA ILE A 77 17.94 -27.45 16.18
C ILE A 77 17.20 -26.64 15.11
N GLY A 78 16.72 -27.30 14.05
CA GLY A 78 15.94 -26.68 12.99
C GLY A 78 14.65 -26.03 13.50
N PHE A 79 13.95 -26.69 14.44
CA PHE A 79 12.73 -26.15 15.04
C PHE A 79 13.01 -24.89 15.86
N VAL A 80 14.07 -24.89 16.67
CA VAL A 80 14.49 -23.69 17.43
C VAL A 80 14.86 -22.57 16.46
N LEU A 81 15.63 -22.87 15.42
CA LEU A 81 16.03 -21.89 14.41
C LEU A 81 14.82 -21.30 13.68
N ALA A 82 13.84 -22.12 13.28
CA ALA A 82 12.61 -21.65 12.65
C ALA A 82 11.83 -20.69 13.56
N ASN A 83 11.76 -20.97 14.86
CA ASN A 83 11.13 -20.08 15.83
C ASN A 83 11.91 -18.77 16.03
N LEU A 84 13.25 -18.81 16.04
CA LEU A 84 14.07 -17.59 16.07
C LEU A 84 13.87 -16.73 14.81
N ILE A 85 13.79 -17.37 13.65
CA ILE A 85 13.49 -16.69 12.37
C ILE A 85 12.09 -16.07 12.42
N LEU A 86 11.08 -16.75 12.98
CA LEU A 86 9.75 -16.18 13.18
C LEU A 86 9.80 -14.90 14.01
N ILE A 87 10.51 -14.90 15.15
CA ILE A 87 10.67 -13.73 16.01
C ILE A 87 11.35 -12.59 15.23
N ALA A 88 12.47 -12.89 14.56
CA ALA A 88 13.18 -11.91 13.76
C ALA A 88 12.30 -11.35 12.63
N ALA A 89 11.49 -12.19 11.98
CA ALA A 89 10.56 -11.79 10.93
C ALA A 89 9.47 -10.86 11.48
N PHE A 90 8.91 -11.14 12.67
CA PHE A 90 7.95 -10.23 13.31
C PHE A 90 8.56 -8.86 13.64
N ILE A 91 9.78 -8.83 14.19
CA ILE A 91 10.48 -7.59 14.51
C ILE A 91 10.78 -6.81 13.22
N GLY A 92 11.34 -7.48 12.22
CA GLY A 92 11.64 -6.89 10.91
C GLY A 92 10.38 -6.35 10.23
N LEU A 93 9.26 -7.06 10.32
CA LEU A 93 7.97 -6.63 9.79
C LEU A 93 7.40 -5.43 10.53
N ALA A 94 7.53 -5.38 11.86
CA ALA A 94 7.10 -4.23 12.66
C ALA A 94 7.91 -2.97 12.30
N VAL A 95 9.25 -3.08 12.24
CA VAL A 95 10.13 -1.97 11.90
C VAL A 95 9.89 -1.49 10.47
N SER A 96 9.95 -2.41 9.49
CA SER A 96 9.73 -2.08 8.08
C SER A 96 8.31 -1.55 7.82
N GLY A 97 7.30 -2.12 8.48
CA GLY A 97 5.92 -1.67 8.40
C GLY A 97 5.71 -0.25 8.95
N LEU A 98 6.39 0.10 10.05
CA LEU A 98 6.37 1.47 10.58
C LEU A 98 7.03 2.47 9.63
N ILE A 99 8.20 2.13 9.08
CA ILE A 99 8.91 2.98 8.10
C ILE A 99 8.06 3.16 6.84
N TRP A 100 7.54 2.06 6.31
CA TRP A 100 6.67 2.05 5.13
C TRP A 100 5.38 2.85 5.37
N GLY A 101 4.73 2.68 6.53
CA GLY A 101 3.51 3.40 6.87
C GLY A 101 3.73 4.90 7.01
N ARG A 102 4.85 5.31 7.64
CA ARG A 102 5.25 6.72 7.71
C ARG A 102 5.57 7.28 6.32
N GLY A 103 6.33 6.55 5.51
CA GLY A 103 6.67 6.96 4.14
C GLY A 103 5.44 7.10 3.25
N THR A 104 4.51 6.15 3.33
CA THR A 104 3.23 6.17 2.58
C THR A 104 2.39 7.38 2.95
N ARG A 105 2.31 7.70 4.25
CA ARG A 105 1.58 8.89 4.72
C ARG A 105 2.23 10.18 4.25
N GLN A 106 3.55 10.31 4.39
CA GLN A 106 4.29 11.49 3.94
C GLN A 106 4.17 11.70 2.42
N LEU A 107 4.21 10.62 1.64
CA LEU A 107 4.02 10.65 0.19
C LEU A 107 2.58 11.06 -0.18
N ALA A 108 1.57 10.52 0.51
CA ALA A 108 0.17 10.89 0.26
C ALA A 108 -0.10 12.36 0.60
N GLU A 109 0.40 12.85 1.75
CA GLU A 109 0.26 14.25 2.18
C GLU A 109 1.01 15.20 1.24
N ALA A 110 2.20 14.82 0.75
CA ALA A 110 2.95 15.60 -0.24
C ALA A 110 2.26 15.72 -1.61
N HIS A 111 1.32 14.83 -1.93
CA HIS A 111 0.53 14.91 -3.16
C HIS A 111 -0.93 15.34 -2.89
N GLY A 112 -1.18 15.97 -1.73
CA GLY A 112 -2.45 16.60 -1.36
C GLY A 112 -3.62 15.64 -1.08
N SER A 113 -3.33 14.39 -0.75
CA SER A 113 -4.31 13.41 -0.30
C SER A 113 -4.36 13.34 1.24
N SER A 114 -5.53 13.05 1.81
CA SER A 114 -5.66 12.83 3.25
C SER A 114 -4.91 11.54 3.64
N GLY A 115 -3.72 11.70 4.23
CA GLY A 115 -2.82 10.59 4.59
C GLY A 115 -3.44 9.51 5.48
N ARG A 116 -4.54 9.82 6.17
CA ARG A 116 -5.31 8.89 7.02
C ARG A 116 -6.08 7.82 6.23
N SER A 117 -6.49 8.11 4.99
CA SER A 117 -7.16 7.13 4.12
C SER A 117 -6.16 6.12 3.53
N TYR A 118 -4.89 6.48 3.46
CA TYR A 118 -3.82 5.64 2.89
C TYR A 118 -3.10 4.79 3.93
N SER A 119 -3.14 5.16 5.22
CA SER A 119 -2.51 4.39 6.30
C SER A 119 -3.37 3.27 6.87
N ARG A 120 -4.70 3.35 6.74
CA ARG A 120 -5.64 2.28 7.15
C ARG A 120 -6.02 1.40 5.96
N HIS A 121 -5.12 0.51 5.55
CA HIS A 121 -5.46 -0.52 4.56
C HIS A 121 -5.87 -1.84 5.24
N TRP A 122 -6.78 -2.56 4.58
CA TRP A 122 -7.39 -3.80 5.08
C TRP A 122 -6.35 -4.89 5.40
N GLY A 123 -5.23 -4.92 4.66
CA GLY A 123 -4.17 -5.92 4.83
C GLY A 123 -3.55 -5.96 6.24
N ILE A 124 -3.32 -4.80 6.89
CA ILE A 124 -2.84 -4.78 8.29
C ILE A 124 -3.88 -5.36 9.24
N ARG A 125 -5.17 -5.05 9.05
CA ARG A 125 -6.25 -5.54 9.93
C ARG A 125 -6.39 -7.05 9.83
N VAL A 126 -6.39 -7.58 8.61
CA VAL A 126 -6.46 -9.03 8.36
C VAL A 126 -5.22 -9.72 8.92
N PHE A 127 -4.02 -9.19 8.65
CA PHE A 127 -2.78 -9.71 9.22
C PHE A 127 -2.81 -9.77 10.75
N SER A 128 -3.12 -8.65 11.42
CA SER A 128 -3.21 -8.60 12.88
C SER A 128 -4.26 -9.57 13.42
N SER A 129 -5.41 -9.71 12.75
CA SER A 129 -6.46 -10.65 13.16
C SER A 129 -5.99 -12.09 13.04
N CYS A 130 -5.32 -12.45 11.93
CA CYS A 130 -4.74 -13.77 11.73
C CYS A 130 -3.66 -14.10 12.78
N VAL A 131 -2.80 -13.14 13.12
CA VAL A 131 -1.78 -13.31 14.17
C VAL A 131 -2.42 -13.52 15.53
N VAL A 132 -3.40 -12.70 15.91
CA VAL A 132 -4.13 -12.86 17.17
C VAL A 132 -4.83 -14.21 17.24
N PHE A 133 -5.56 -14.59 16.18
CA PHE A 133 -6.27 -15.87 16.13
C PHE A 133 -5.31 -17.08 16.18
N SER A 134 -4.15 -16.98 15.52
CA SER A 134 -3.08 -17.98 15.61
C SER A 134 -2.57 -18.16 17.05
N THR A 135 -2.38 -17.06 17.79
CA THR A 135 -1.96 -17.10 19.20
C THR A 135 -3.05 -17.65 20.11
N VAL A 136 -4.30 -17.22 19.91
CA VAL A 136 -5.47 -17.71 20.66
C VAL A 136 -5.65 -19.21 20.47
N MET A 137 -5.49 -19.72 19.24
CA MET A 137 -5.56 -21.15 18.94
C MET A 137 -4.54 -21.96 19.75
N ALA A 138 -3.29 -21.52 19.84
CA ALA A 138 -2.29 -22.23 20.67
C ALA A 138 -2.52 -22.06 22.18
N TRP A 139 -3.14 -20.95 22.60
CA TRP A 139 -3.47 -20.76 24.01
C TRP A 139 -4.60 -21.69 24.46
N LEU A 140 -5.61 -21.87 23.63
CA LEU A 140 -6.75 -22.76 23.87
C LEU A 140 -6.46 -24.25 23.63
N ALA A 141 -5.37 -24.58 22.94
CA ALA A 141 -5.00 -25.96 22.64
C ALA A 141 -4.48 -26.69 23.89
N SER A 142 -5.14 -27.80 24.25
CA SER A 142 -4.70 -28.70 25.32
C SER A 142 -3.35 -29.35 25.01
N ASP A 143 -3.09 -29.63 23.72
CA ASP A 143 -1.80 -30.06 23.21
C ASP A 143 -1.32 -29.09 22.13
N ARG A 144 -0.36 -28.24 22.51
CA ARG A 144 0.23 -27.22 21.62
C ARG A 144 1.13 -27.81 20.54
N THR A 145 1.53 -29.07 20.70
CA THR A 145 2.39 -29.80 19.75
C THR A 145 1.59 -30.66 18.78
N ALA A 146 0.27 -30.75 18.96
CA ALA A 146 -0.59 -31.47 18.06
C ALA A 146 -0.43 -30.93 16.62
N PRO A 147 -0.22 -31.79 15.60
CA PRO A 147 -0.01 -31.37 14.22
C PRO A 147 -1.12 -30.43 13.72
N ALA A 148 -2.38 -30.69 14.10
CA ALA A 148 -3.51 -29.85 13.74
C ALA A 148 -3.35 -28.40 14.24
N VAL A 149 -2.80 -28.20 15.44
CA VAL A 149 -2.55 -26.86 16.02
C VAL A 149 -1.39 -26.19 15.32
N LEU A 150 -0.28 -26.92 15.09
CA LEU A 150 0.90 -26.39 14.40
C LEU A 150 0.59 -25.95 12.97
N PHE A 151 -0.09 -26.80 12.20
CA PHE A 151 -0.51 -26.48 10.83
C PHE A 151 -1.61 -25.42 10.79
N GLY A 152 -2.54 -25.41 11.76
CA GLY A 152 -3.53 -24.35 11.89
C GLY A 152 -2.89 -22.98 12.13
N GLN A 153 -1.90 -22.91 13.02
CA GLN A 153 -1.12 -21.69 13.26
C GLN A 153 -0.34 -21.25 12.03
N ALA A 154 0.34 -22.18 11.35
CA ALA A 154 1.11 -21.88 10.15
C ALA A 154 0.21 -21.40 9.01
N GLY A 155 -0.94 -22.03 8.82
CA GLY A 155 -1.96 -21.61 7.86
C GLY A 155 -2.45 -20.19 8.12
N LEU A 156 -2.79 -19.86 9.37
CA LEU A 156 -3.21 -18.50 9.74
C LEU A 156 -2.11 -17.46 9.51
N ARG A 157 -0.86 -17.76 9.88
CA ARG A 157 0.27 -16.84 9.65
C ARG A 157 0.52 -16.63 8.15
N THR A 158 0.38 -17.68 7.35
CA THR A 158 0.54 -17.61 5.89
C THR A 158 -0.59 -16.80 5.25
N LEU A 159 -1.84 -17.02 5.66
CA LEU A 159 -2.99 -16.22 5.21
C LEU A 159 -2.84 -14.76 5.59
N GLY A 160 -2.43 -14.48 6.84
CA GLY A 160 -2.14 -13.14 7.29
C GLY A 160 -1.03 -12.49 6.46
N ALA A 161 0.07 -13.18 6.20
CA ALA A 161 1.17 -12.69 5.38
C ALA A 161 0.72 -12.38 3.94
N ALA A 162 -0.08 -13.27 3.32
CA ALA A 162 -0.64 -13.05 1.99
C ALA A 162 -1.55 -11.80 1.95
N ALA A 163 -2.43 -11.63 2.94
CA ALA A 163 -3.27 -10.45 3.07
C ALA A 163 -2.46 -9.17 3.27
N LEU A 164 -1.36 -9.23 4.03
CA LEU A 164 -0.45 -8.11 4.23
C LEU A 164 0.24 -7.71 2.93
N ILE A 165 0.80 -8.67 2.19
CA ILE A 165 1.44 -8.46 0.89
C ILE A 165 0.44 -7.83 -0.08
N GLY A 166 -0.76 -8.40 -0.21
CA GLY A 166 -1.82 -7.86 -1.06
C GLY A 166 -2.18 -6.43 -0.68
N GLY A 167 -2.33 -6.14 0.62
CA GLY A 167 -2.63 -4.81 1.12
C GLY A 167 -1.52 -3.78 0.84
N VAL A 168 -0.25 -4.18 0.99
CA VAL A 168 0.93 -3.33 0.73
C VAL A 168 1.05 -3.02 -0.76
N LEU A 169 0.95 -4.04 -1.62
CA LEU A 169 1.02 -3.87 -3.07
C LEU A 169 -0.15 -3.04 -3.61
N HIS A 170 -1.35 -3.25 -3.08
CA HIS A 170 -2.52 -2.44 -3.43
C HIS A 170 -2.32 -0.97 -3.04
N SER A 171 -1.80 -0.71 -1.83
CA SER A 171 -1.51 0.65 -1.35
C SER A 171 -0.40 1.30 -2.19
N ARG A 172 0.65 0.55 -2.53
CA ARG A 172 1.71 1.00 -3.43
C ARG A 172 1.16 1.40 -4.80
N ALA A 173 0.32 0.58 -5.41
CA ALA A 173 -0.30 0.89 -6.68
C ALA A 173 -1.15 2.16 -6.62
N ARG A 174 -1.89 2.37 -5.53
CA ARG A 174 -2.70 3.58 -5.31
C ARG A 174 -1.83 4.83 -5.17
N VAL A 175 -0.70 4.75 -4.47
CA VAL A 175 0.25 5.87 -4.32
C VAL A 175 0.96 6.16 -5.64
N LEU A 176 1.40 5.15 -6.39
CA LEU A 176 2.03 5.37 -7.70
C LEU A 176 1.07 6.01 -8.71
N ARG A 177 -0.22 5.63 -8.69
CA ARG A 177 -1.25 6.30 -9.51
C ARG A 177 -1.42 7.77 -9.12
N LEU A 178 -1.35 8.08 -7.82
CA LEU A 178 -1.43 9.46 -7.32
C LEU A 178 -0.23 10.29 -7.82
N ILE A 179 0.99 9.73 -7.70
CA ILE A 179 2.22 10.38 -8.19
C ILE A 179 2.12 10.62 -9.71
N ALA A 180 1.78 9.59 -10.48
CA ALA A 180 1.67 9.70 -11.94
C ALA A 180 0.60 10.72 -12.39
N HIS A 181 -0.50 10.85 -11.66
CA HIS A 181 -1.52 11.87 -11.94
C HIS A 181 -0.99 13.28 -11.69
N VAL A 182 -0.28 13.50 -10.58
CA VAL A 182 0.34 14.80 -10.28
C VAL A 182 1.45 15.14 -11.27
N ASP A 183 2.26 14.17 -11.69
CA ASP A 183 3.31 14.42 -12.69
C ASP A 183 2.72 14.83 -14.05
N ARG A 184 1.60 14.23 -14.49
CA ARG A 184 0.91 14.64 -15.73
C ARG A 184 0.34 16.05 -15.64
N VAL A 185 -0.27 16.36 -14.49
CA VAL A 185 -0.80 17.69 -14.13
C VAL A 185 0.32 18.75 -14.20
N VAL A 186 1.47 18.48 -13.59
CA VAL A 186 2.61 19.41 -13.58
C VAL A 186 3.29 19.51 -14.95
N ALA A 187 3.37 18.42 -15.70
CA ALA A 187 3.94 18.40 -17.05
C ALA A 187 3.03 19.02 -18.13
N GLY A 188 1.84 19.53 -17.77
CA GLY A 188 0.90 20.14 -18.72
C GLY A 188 0.35 19.17 -19.77
N HIS A 189 0.41 17.86 -19.52
CA HIS A 189 0.07 16.81 -20.49
C HIS A 189 -1.38 16.29 -20.36
N ASP A 190 -2.24 17.02 -19.66
CA ASP A 190 -3.67 16.72 -19.68
C ASP A 190 -4.31 17.42 -20.88
N PRO A 191 -4.93 16.71 -21.85
CA PRO A 191 -5.72 17.32 -22.91
C PRO A 191 -7.03 17.98 -22.39
N ALA A 192 -7.28 17.89 -21.08
CA ALA A 192 -8.39 18.50 -20.38
C ALA A 192 -7.90 19.42 -19.23
N TRP A 193 -6.83 20.18 -19.46
CA TRP A 193 -6.34 21.17 -18.49
C TRP A 193 -7.35 22.33 -18.32
N PRO A 194 -7.48 22.90 -17.10
CA PRO A 194 -8.53 23.82 -16.76
C PRO A 194 -8.31 25.14 -17.50
N LEU A 195 -9.43 25.69 -17.97
CA LEU A 195 -9.61 27.06 -18.44
C LEU A 195 -8.57 28.00 -17.81
N SER A 196 -7.79 28.65 -18.67
CA SER A 196 -6.88 29.74 -18.35
C SER A 196 -7.48 30.63 -17.24
N PRO A 197 -6.72 31.02 -16.19
CA PRO A 197 -7.24 31.89 -15.12
C PRO A 197 -7.73 33.24 -15.65
N THR A 198 -7.21 33.67 -16.80
CA THR A 198 -7.81 34.69 -17.65
C THR A 198 -8.54 34.00 -18.79
N PRO A 199 -9.88 33.84 -18.74
CA PRO A 199 -10.63 33.30 -19.86
C PRO A 199 -10.32 34.12 -21.10
N THR A 200 -9.65 33.49 -22.05
CA THR A 200 -9.39 34.07 -23.37
C THR A 200 -10.59 33.78 -24.26
N SER A 201 -10.77 34.52 -25.35
CA SER A 201 -11.82 34.20 -26.34
C SER A 201 -11.74 32.76 -26.86
N ASP A 202 -10.53 32.20 -26.83
CA ASP A 202 -10.22 30.89 -27.39
C ASP A 202 -10.70 29.75 -26.48
N ASP A 203 -10.82 30.01 -25.17
CA ASP A 203 -11.38 29.08 -24.17
C ASP A 203 -12.90 28.88 -24.33
N TRP A 204 -13.59 29.83 -25.00
CA TRP A 204 -15.02 29.79 -25.28
C TRP A 204 -15.32 29.36 -26.71
N ASN A 205 -14.33 28.83 -27.44
CA ASN A 205 -14.54 28.36 -28.78
C ASN A 205 -15.35 27.05 -28.75
N ALA A 206 -16.68 27.19 -28.75
CA ALA A 206 -17.64 26.09 -28.72
C ALA A 206 -17.36 25.02 -29.80
N GLY A 207 -16.73 25.41 -30.92
CA GLY A 207 -16.35 24.49 -31.98
C GLY A 207 -15.25 23.48 -31.64
N GLN A 208 -14.47 23.69 -30.57
CA GLN A 208 -13.48 22.71 -30.13
C GLN A 208 -14.08 21.60 -29.24
N TRP A 209 -15.21 21.85 -28.58
CA TRP A 209 -15.74 20.98 -27.51
C TRP A 209 -17.04 20.28 -27.93
N ASP A 210 -17.81 20.89 -28.84
CA ASP A 210 -19.05 20.33 -29.37
C ASP A 210 -19.26 20.74 -30.85
N PRO A 211 -19.00 19.84 -31.82
CA PRO A 211 -19.16 20.14 -33.24
C PRO A 211 -20.62 20.36 -33.67
N ASP A 212 -21.61 19.96 -32.85
CA ASP A 212 -23.02 20.19 -33.13
C ASP A 212 -23.44 21.62 -32.76
N VAL A 213 -22.88 22.15 -31.68
CA VAL A 213 -23.07 23.56 -31.28
C VAL A 213 -22.49 24.51 -32.32
N LEU A 214 -21.32 24.20 -32.89
CA LEU A 214 -20.73 25.00 -33.97
C LEU A 214 -21.63 25.05 -35.20
N ARG A 215 -22.14 23.89 -35.64
CA ARG A 215 -23.06 23.79 -36.78
C ARG A 215 -24.33 24.61 -36.58
N ASP A 216 -24.87 24.61 -35.36
CA ASP A 216 -26.06 25.39 -35.06
C ASP A 216 -25.77 26.91 -35.01
N ILE A 217 -24.62 27.34 -34.47
CA ILE A 217 -24.18 28.74 -34.51
C ILE A 217 -24.04 29.22 -35.97
N GLU A 218 -23.40 28.44 -36.83
CA GLU A 218 -23.25 28.74 -38.25
C GLU A 218 -24.61 28.80 -38.97
N ALA A 219 -25.51 27.86 -38.68
CA ALA A 219 -26.86 27.83 -39.23
C ALA A 219 -27.69 29.05 -38.82
N ARG A 220 -27.55 29.55 -37.59
CA ARG A 220 -28.18 30.82 -37.15
C ARG A 220 -27.55 32.03 -37.83
N ARG A 221 -26.23 32.07 -37.98
CA ARG A 221 -25.51 33.17 -38.63
C ARG A 221 -25.90 33.35 -40.09
N ASN A 222 -26.11 32.24 -40.80
CA ASN A 222 -26.55 32.26 -42.20
C ASN A 222 -28.00 32.75 -42.36
N ARG A 223 -28.89 32.43 -41.40
CA ARG A 223 -30.27 32.94 -41.38
C ARG A 223 -30.38 34.45 -41.17
N HIS A 224 -29.40 35.08 -40.53
CA HIS A 224 -29.37 36.53 -40.31
C HIS A 224 -28.70 37.33 -41.43
N ARG A 225 -28.08 36.66 -42.42
CA ARG A 225 -27.43 37.31 -43.58
C ARG A 225 -28.30 37.36 -44.83
N THR A 226 -29.39 36.62 -44.85
CA THR A 226 -30.45 36.64 -45.87
C THR A 226 -31.60 37.51 -45.41
#